data_AF-A0A352X6H4-F1
#
_entry.id   AF-A0A352X6H4-F1
#
_cell.length_a   1.000
_cell.length_b   1.000
_cell.length_c   1.000
_cell.angle_alpha   90.00
_cell.angle_beta   90.00
_cell.angle_gamma   90.00
#
_symmetry.space_group_name_H-M   'P 1'
#
loop_
_entity.id
_entity.type
_entity.pdbx_description
1 polymer ?
#
loop_
_entity_poly.entity_id
_entity_poly.type
_entity_poly.pdbx_seq_one_letter_code
_entity_poly.pdbx_strand_id
1 'polypeptide(L)'
;RNPVHRAISAFGHYLAGGEIPPFHHIDDLLVGNKQHLVEHLGLIEFGRYYHQLKWYFEIFDPSQIMVLILEDDIIRQPQRTLQRLCLFLDVDPFFQFQDLDKKQNKFRRSQFGLAMGYYLPHLRRLVHYMDLSVAHVMERYSWSAGITYKEVPNESTIQKLYDLYEEDNEKLFSLLRRKPPSWQNPATVYATAC
;
A
#
# COMPACT_ATOMS: atom_id res chain seq x y z
N ARG A 1 -7.79 3.33 2.11
CA ARG A 1 -6.60 2.68 2.71
C ARG A 1 -5.91 3.72 3.56
N ASN A 2 -5.41 3.36 4.75
CA ASN A 2 -4.58 4.27 5.56
C ASN A 2 -3.41 4.83 4.70
N PRO A 3 -3.25 6.16 4.61
CA PRO A 3 -2.28 6.78 3.69
C PRO A 3 -0.82 6.46 4.04
N VAL A 4 -0.50 6.25 5.32
CA VAL A 4 0.83 5.81 5.76
C VAL A 4 1.12 4.40 5.27
N HIS A 5 0.19 3.46 5.49
CA HIS A 5 0.32 2.08 4.97
C HIS A 5 0.40 2.07 3.43
N ARG A 6 -0.32 2.98 2.78
CA ARG A 6 -0.31 3.13 1.33
C ARG A 6 1.05 3.63 0.83
N ALA A 7 1.67 4.63 1.47
CA ALA A 7 2.99 5.12 1.11
C ALA A 7 4.08 4.04 1.26
N ILE A 8 4.09 3.32 2.39
CA ILE A 8 5.04 2.20 2.63
C ILE A 8 4.83 1.09 1.58
N SER A 9 3.58 0.77 1.26
CA SER A 9 3.27 -0.22 0.23
C SER A 9 3.66 0.22 -1.17
N ALA A 10 3.52 1.51 -1.49
CA ALA A 10 3.94 2.07 -2.75
C ALA A 10 5.47 2.03 -2.87
N PHE A 11 6.19 2.39 -1.81
CA PHE A 11 7.64 2.26 -1.74
C PHE A 11 8.10 0.84 -2.11
N GLY A 12 7.54 -0.19 -1.45
CA GLY A 12 7.87 -1.59 -1.76
C GLY A 12 7.55 -1.98 -3.21
N HIS A 13 6.47 -1.44 -3.78
CA HIS A 13 6.12 -1.66 -5.19
C HIS A 13 7.16 -1.07 -6.14
N TYR A 14 7.51 0.20 -5.98
CA TYR A 14 8.49 0.89 -6.83
C TYR A 14 9.91 0.35 -6.65
N LEU A 15 10.25 -0.08 -5.44
CA LEU A 15 11.50 -0.78 -5.18
C LEU A 15 11.59 -2.10 -5.96
N ALA A 16 10.55 -2.93 -5.94
CA ALA A 16 10.49 -4.10 -6.82
C ALA A 16 10.38 -3.74 -8.31
N GLY A 17 9.86 -2.55 -8.61
CA GLY A 17 9.89 -1.91 -9.91
C GLY A 17 11.31 -1.70 -10.45
N GLY A 18 12.30 -1.57 -9.56
CA GLY A 18 13.63 -1.06 -9.92
C GLY A 18 13.63 0.46 -10.13
N GLU A 19 12.60 1.15 -9.64
CA GLU A 19 12.45 2.61 -9.74
C GLU A 19 13.02 3.32 -8.50
N ILE A 20 13.14 2.58 -7.39
CA ILE A 20 13.80 3.06 -6.16
C ILE A 20 15.14 2.33 -6.00
N PRO A 21 16.22 3.05 -5.69
CA PRO A 21 17.51 2.45 -5.38
C PRO A 21 17.47 1.58 -4.11
N PRO A 22 17.97 0.32 -4.16
CA PRO A 22 17.79 -0.67 -3.09
C PRO A 22 18.71 -0.52 -1.87
N PHE A 23 19.66 0.43 -1.91
CA PHE A 23 20.63 0.65 -0.82
C PHE A 23 20.38 1.96 -0.05
N HIS A 24 19.18 2.50 -0.16
CA HIS A 24 18.76 3.66 0.61
C HIS A 24 17.66 3.26 1.59
N HIS A 25 17.81 3.73 2.83
CA HIS A 25 16.85 3.45 3.88
C HIS A 25 15.51 4.15 3.58
N ILE A 26 14.40 3.45 3.80
CA ILE A 26 13.05 3.98 3.57
C ILE A 26 12.79 5.31 4.28
N ASP A 27 13.38 5.52 5.45
CA ASP A 27 13.25 6.77 6.22
C ASP A 27 13.85 7.97 5.48
N ASP A 28 15.04 7.81 4.89
CA ASP A 28 15.72 8.87 4.13
C ASP A 28 14.90 9.29 2.90
N LEU A 29 14.18 8.33 2.32
CA LEU A 29 13.43 8.49 1.08
C LEU A 29 12.00 8.98 1.29
N LEU A 30 11.33 8.61 2.39
CA LEU A 30 9.95 9.06 2.64
C LEU A 30 9.88 10.46 3.26
N VAL A 31 10.72 10.75 4.26
CA VAL A 31 10.66 12.00 5.05
C VAL A 31 12.04 12.59 5.38
N GLY A 32 13.11 12.02 4.82
CA GLY A 32 14.48 12.40 5.09
C GLY A 32 15.12 13.26 3.99
N ASN A 33 16.45 13.37 4.03
CA ASN A 33 17.23 14.22 3.14
C ASN A 33 17.29 13.75 1.68
N LYS A 34 16.81 12.55 1.36
CA LYS A 34 16.81 11.96 0.02
C LYS A 34 15.42 11.85 -0.59
N GLN A 35 14.42 12.52 -0.01
CA GLN A 35 13.05 12.52 -0.53
C GLN A 35 12.96 12.95 -2.01
N HIS A 36 13.80 13.89 -2.43
CA HIS A 36 13.90 14.36 -3.82
C HIS A 36 14.17 13.22 -4.83
N LEU A 37 14.76 12.10 -4.41
CA LEU A 37 15.01 10.94 -5.28
C LEU A 37 13.73 10.20 -5.66
N VAL A 38 12.67 10.31 -4.86
CA VAL A 38 11.41 9.54 -5.02
C VAL A 38 10.18 10.43 -5.11
N GLU A 39 10.34 11.75 -5.03
CA GLU A 39 9.24 12.73 -5.08
C GLU A 39 8.40 12.59 -6.36
N HIS A 40 9.07 12.39 -7.51
CA HIS A 40 8.43 12.19 -8.81
C HIS A 40 7.53 10.93 -8.86
N LEU A 41 7.71 9.97 -7.95
CA LEU A 41 6.88 8.75 -7.85
C LEU A 41 5.57 9.01 -7.08
N GLY A 42 5.40 10.18 -6.47
CA GLY A 42 4.18 10.57 -5.78
C GLY A 42 3.85 9.70 -4.57
N LEU A 43 4.84 9.09 -3.91
CA LEU A 43 4.64 8.17 -2.77
C LEU A 43 3.77 8.79 -1.67
N ILE A 44 3.99 10.08 -1.41
CA ILE A 44 3.27 10.88 -0.42
C ILE A 44 2.02 11.52 -1.03
N GLU A 45 2.17 12.18 -2.17
CA GLU A 45 1.08 12.94 -2.81
C GLU A 45 -0.16 12.11 -3.09
N PHE A 46 0.02 10.86 -3.51
CA PHE A 46 -1.13 10.02 -3.75
C PHE A 46 -1.87 9.60 -2.47
N GLY A 47 -1.27 9.75 -1.29
CA GLY A 47 -1.94 9.58 0.01
C GLY A 47 -2.88 10.73 0.38
N ARG A 48 -2.80 11.88 -0.31
CA ARG A 48 -3.65 13.05 -0.07
C ARG A 48 -5.03 12.91 -0.72
N TYR A 49 -5.85 12.00 -0.19
CA TYR A 49 -7.13 11.65 -0.80
C TYR A 49 -8.15 12.80 -0.82
N TYR A 50 -8.10 13.73 0.12
CA TYR A 50 -9.00 14.89 0.11
C TYR A 50 -8.90 15.68 -1.20
N HIS A 51 -7.68 16.01 -1.62
CA HIS A 51 -7.43 16.76 -2.85
C HIS A 51 -7.92 16.01 -4.09
N GLN A 52 -7.83 14.68 -4.09
CA GLN A 52 -8.30 13.86 -5.20
C GLN A 52 -9.83 13.78 -5.22
N LEU A 53 -10.46 13.46 -4.09
CA LEU A 53 -11.90 13.22 -4.00
C LEU A 53 -12.72 14.50 -4.06
N LYS A 54 -12.21 15.63 -3.57
CA LYS A 54 -12.89 16.94 -3.61
C LYS A 54 -13.40 17.24 -5.02
N TRP A 55 -12.55 17.08 -6.04
CA TRP A 55 -12.94 17.35 -7.43
C TRP A 55 -14.07 16.45 -7.93
N TYR A 56 -14.09 15.18 -7.53
CA TYR A 56 -15.19 14.29 -7.90
C TYR A 56 -16.52 14.72 -7.27
N PHE A 57 -16.51 15.08 -5.98
CA PHE A 57 -17.71 15.56 -5.29
C PHE A 57 -18.19 16.95 -5.74
N GLU A 58 -17.33 17.76 -6.37
CA GLU A 58 -17.71 19.04 -6.97
C GLU A 58 -18.43 18.86 -8.32
N ILE A 59 -18.19 17.74 -9.02
CA ILE A 59 -18.68 17.50 -10.38
C ILE A 59 -19.86 16.53 -10.38
N PHE A 60 -19.79 15.47 -9.59
CA PHE A 60 -20.78 14.40 -9.58
C PHE A 60 -21.67 14.49 -8.35
N ASP A 61 -22.92 14.04 -8.49
CA ASP A 61 -23.82 13.92 -7.35
C ASP A 61 -23.22 12.93 -6.32
N PRO A 62 -23.20 13.27 -5.02
CA PRO A 62 -22.64 12.39 -3.99
C PRO A 62 -23.25 10.97 -3.99
N SER A 63 -24.50 10.80 -4.42
CA SER A 63 -25.14 9.48 -4.56
C SER A 63 -24.54 8.60 -5.64
N GLN A 64 -23.77 9.17 -6.58
CA GLN A 64 -23.06 8.45 -7.64
C GLN A 64 -21.62 8.07 -7.24
N ILE A 65 -21.21 8.38 -6.00
CA ILE A 65 -19.85 8.10 -5.51
C ILE A 65 -19.94 7.20 -4.28
N MET A 66 -19.42 5.98 -4.40
CA MET A 66 -19.23 5.09 -3.25
C MET A 66 -17.76 5.05 -2.85
N VAL A 67 -17.45 5.59 -1.66
CA VAL A 67 -16.09 5.52 -1.09
C VAL A 67 -15.98 4.33 -0.15
N LEU A 68 -15.06 3.42 -0.46
CA LEU A 68 -14.76 2.23 0.34
C LEU A 68 -13.37 2.35 0.99
N ILE A 69 -13.31 2.05 2.28
CA ILE A 69 -12.08 2.05 3.07
C ILE A 69 -11.57 0.62 3.17
N LEU A 70 -10.38 0.35 2.63
CA LEU A 70 -9.81 -1.00 2.55
C LEU A 70 -9.87 -1.75 3.89
N GLU A 71 -9.39 -1.13 4.96
CA GLU A 71 -9.30 -1.76 6.28
C GLU A 71 -10.69 -2.00 6.89
N ASP A 72 -11.57 -1.01 6.82
CA ASP A 72 -12.83 -1.01 7.56
C ASP A 72 -13.99 -1.67 6.79
N ASP A 73 -14.02 -1.51 5.47
CA ASP A 73 -15.10 -2.00 4.62
C ASP A 73 -14.69 -3.32 3.93
N ILE A 74 -13.50 -3.39 3.34
CA ILE A 74 -13.12 -4.54 2.50
C ILE A 74 -12.54 -5.68 3.33
N ILE A 75 -11.55 -5.41 4.18
CA ILE A 75 -10.88 -6.45 4.99
C ILE A 75 -11.80 -6.91 6.13
N ARG A 76 -12.41 -5.98 6.84
CA ARG A 76 -13.21 -6.31 8.03
C ARG A 76 -14.59 -6.88 7.70
N GLN A 77 -15.21 -6.46 6.60
CA GLN A 77 -16.60 -6.80 6.25
C GLN A 77 -16.80 -7.09 4.75
N PRO A 78 -16.04 -8.01 4.12
CA PRO A 78 -16.04 -8.17 2.66
C PRO A 78 -17.42 -8.51 2.09
N GLN A 79 -18.15 -9.46 2.69
CA GLN A 79 -19.48 -9.87 2.21
C GLN A 79 -20.48 -8.71 2.26
N ARG A 80 -20.51 -7.96 3.38
CA ARG A 80 -21.40 -6.81 3.53
C ARG A 80 -21.05 -5.69 2.56
N THR A 81 -19.76 -5.46 2.33
CA THR A 81 -19.28 -4.46 1.38
C THR A 81 -19.65 -4.82 -0.05
N LEU A 82 -19.51 -6.09 -0.44
CA LEU A 82 -19.95 -6.58 -1.75
C LEU A 82 -21.46 -6.44 -1.94
N GLN A 83 -22.26 -6.80 -0.94
CA GLN A 83 -23.71 -6.59 -1.00
C GLN A 83 -24.07 -5.11 -1.19
N ARG A 84 -23.44 -4.20 -0.44
CA ARG A 84 -23.63 -2.75 -0.60
C ARG A 84 -23.20 -2.26 -1.98
N LEU A 85 -22.10 -2.80 -2.51
CA LEU A 85 -21.62 -2.47 -3.86
C LEU A 85 -22.59 -2.96 -4.93
N CYS A 86 -23.14 -4.16 -4.79
CA CYS A 86 -24.19 -4.67 -5.70
C CYS A 86 -25.39 -3.74 -5.72
N LEU A 87 -25.88 -3.32 -4.55
CA LEU A 87 -26.99 -2.37 -4.44
C LEU A 87 -26.65 -1.01 -5.08
N PHE A 88 -25.43 -0.52 -4.88
CA PHE A 88 -24.98 0.74 -5.47
C PHE A 88 -24.89 0.66 -7.01
N LEU A 89 -24.52 -0.50 -7.55
CA LEU A 89 -24.42 -0.76 -8.99
C LEU A 89 -25.73 -1.24 -9.63
N ASP A 90 -26.82 -1.35 -8.86
CA ASP A 90 -28.11 -1.88 -9.30
C ASP A 90 -28.03 -3.30 -9.89
N VAL A 91 -27.28 -4.17 -9.21
CA VAL A 91 -27.16 -5.61 -9.54
C VAL A 91 -27.58 -6.48 -8.37
N ASP A 92 -27.72 -7.80 -8.60
CA ASP A 92 -28.19 -8.75 -7.59
C ASP A 92 -27.35 -8.69 -6.29
N PRO A 93 -27.95 -8.26 -5.15
CA PRO A 93 -27.24 -8.19 -3.88
C PRO A 93 -26.97 -9.56 -3.25
N PHE A 94 -27.54 -10.63 -3.79
CA PHE A 94 -27.36 -12.00 -3.29
C PHE A 94 -26.40 -12.85 -4.14
N PHE A 95 -25.69 -12.22 -5.07
CA PHE A 95 -24.65 -12.88 -5.84
C PHE A 95 -23.61 -13.55 -4.94
N GLN A 96 -23.32 -14.83 -5.19
CA GLN A 96 -22.42 -15.64 -4.38
C GLN A 96 -20.97 -15.50 -4.86
N PHE A 97 -20.24 -14.56 -4.27
CA PHE A 97 -18.81 -14.41 -4.53
C PHE A 97 -18.01 -15.55 -3.89
N GLN A 98 -17.01 -16.06 -4.62
CA GLN A 98 -16.10 -17.11 -4.16
C GLN A 98 -14.71 -16.55 -3.83
N ASP A 99 -13.89 -17.31 -3.10
CA ASP A 99 -12.48 -16.98 -2.80
C ASP A 99 -12.25 -15.63 -2.10
N LEU A 100 -13.20 -15.16 -1.28
CA LEU A 100 -13.12 -13.84 -0.62
C LEU A 100 -11.89 -13.69 0.30
N ASP A 101 -11.42 -14.79 0.89
CA ASP A 101 -10.27 -14.80 1.80
C ASP A 101 -8.94 -15.04 1.08
N LYS A 102 -8.96 -15.26 -0.24
CA LYS A 102 -7.77 -15.62 -1.01
C LYS A 102 -6.99 -14.38 -1.39
N LYS A 103 -5.90 -14.12 -0.67
CA LYS A 103 -4.95 -13.07 -1.04
C LYS A 103 -4.28 -13.36 -2.39
N GLN A 104 -4.59 -12.54 -3.37
CA GLN A 104 -3.90 -12.50 -4.66
C GLN A 104 -2.64 -11.63 -4.55
N ASN A 105 -1.55 -12.04 -5.20
CA ASN A 105 -0.23 -11.39 -5.21
C ASN A 105 0.54 -11.41 -3.87
N LYS A 106 1.52 -12.32 -3.77
CA LYS A 106 2.53 -12.31 -2.70
C LYS A 106 3.78 -11.60 -3.21
N PHE A 107 4.23 -10.56 -2.50
CA PHE A 107 5.54 -9.97 -2.74
C PHE A 107 6.62 -11.00 -2.42
N ARG A 108 7.46 -11.33 -3.38
CA ARG A 108 8.53 -12.33 -3.26
C ARG A 108 9.76 -11.86 -4.01
N ARG A 109 10.59 -11.03 -3.37
CA ARG A 109 11.89 -10.62 -3.90
C ARG A 109 12.93 -10.46 -2.80
N SER A 110 14.11 -11.03 -3.04
CA SER A 110 15.28 -10.87 -2.17
C SER A 110 15.98 -9.53 -2.42
N GLN A 111 16.79 -9.06 -1.45
CA GLN A 111 17.65 -7.88 -1.65
C GLN A 111 18.56 -8.02 -2.87
N PHE A 112 19.10 -9.21 -3.12
CA PHE A 112 19.92 -9.49 -4.29
C PHE A 112 19.11 -9.35 -5.59
N GLY A 113 17.89 -9.91 -5.63
CA GLY A 113 16.99 -9.77 -6.76
C GLY A 113 16.58 -8.32 -7.03
N LEU A 114 16.41 -7.52 -5.98
CA LEU A 114 16.18 -6.07 -6.08
C LEU A 114 17.39 -5.34 -6.66
N ALA A 115 18.58 -5.56 -6.11
CA ALA A 115 19.83 -4.96 -6.58
C ALA A 115 20.10 -5.29 -8.05
N MET A 116 20.08 -6.58 -8.40
CA MET A 116 20.34 -7.01 -9.78
C MET A 116 19.27 -6.50 -10.75
N GLY A 117 18.00 -6.46 -10.33
CA GLY A 117 16.92 -5.90 -11.14
C GLY A 117 17.06 -4.40 -11.40
N TYR A 118 17.64 -3.65 -10.46
CA TYR A 118 17.92 -2.23 -10.56
C TYR A 118 19.14 -1.95 -11.46
N TYR A 119 20.28 -2.59 -11.21
CA TYR A 119 21.53 -2.30 -11.94
C TYR A 119 21.63 -2.97 -13.31
N LEU A 120 20.91 -4.07 -13.54
CA LEU A 120 20.92 -4.82 -14.81
C LEU A 120 19.50 -4.93 -15.38
N PRO A 121 18.87 -3.81 -15.78
CA PRO A 121 17.46 -3.80 -16.20
C PRO A 121 17.19 -4.70 -17.41
N HIS A 122 18.15 -4.84 -18.32
CA HIS A 122 18.04 -5.73 -19.49
C HIS A 122 18.01 -7.23 -19.13
N LEU A 123 18.53 -7.60 -17.96
CA LEU A 123 18.54 -8.99 -17.47
C LEU A 123 17.45 -9.27 -16.45
N ARG A 124 16.54 -8.31 -16.20
CA ARG A 124 15.52 -8.39 -15.15
C ARG A 124 14.66 -9.65 -15.21
N ARG A 125 14.32 -10.15 -16.41
CA ARG A 125 13.56 -11.41 -16.55
C ARG A 125 14.37 -12.60 -16.05
N LEU A 126 15.65 -12.70 -16.45
CA LEU A 126 16.54 -13.76 -16.01
C LEU A 126 16.79 -13.70 -14.50
N VAL A 127 17.05 -12.50 -13.97
CA VAL A 127 17.19 -12.24 -12.53
C VAL A 127 15.95 -12.70 -11.78
N HIS A 128 14.75 -12.42 -12.29
CA HIS A 128 13.51 -12.84 -11.64
C HIS A 128 13.38 -14.37 -11.56
N TYR A 129 13.71 -15.10 -12.63
CA TYR A 129 13.71 -16.56 -12.59
C TYR A 129 14.71 -17.11 -11.57
N MET A 130 15.92 -16.56 -11.53
CA MET A 130 16.93 -16.98 -10.56
C MET A 130 16.52 -16.64 -9.12
N ASP A 131 15.95 -15.46 -8.90
CA ASP A 131 15.50 -15.00 -7.57
C ASP A 131 14.39 -15.89 -7.02
N LEU A 132 13.46 -16.37 -7.87
CA LEU A 132 12.43 -17.34 -7.48
C LEU A 132 13.03 -18.71 -7.12
N SER A 133 14.03 -19.18 -7.86
CA SER A 133 14.71 -20.44 -7.54
C SER A 133 15.51 -20.37 -6.25
N VAL A 134 16.23 -19.26 -6.02
CA VAL A 134 16.98 -19.01 -4.78
C VAL A 134 16.02 -18.86 -3.60
N ALA A 135 14.93 -18.10 -3.76
CA ALA A 135 13.90 -17.96 -2.75
C ALA A 135 13.28 -19.32 -2.35
N HIS A 136 12.96 -20.17 -3.32
CA HIS A 136 12.38 -21.49 -3.04
C HIS A 136 13.35 -22.43 -2.31
N VAL A 137 14.63 -22.40 -2.69
CA VAL A 137 15.69 -23.16 -2.01
C VAL A 137 15.89 -22.65 -0.58
N MET A 138 15.94 -21.33 -0.36
CA MET A 138 16.13 -20.75 0.96
C MET A 138 14.92 -20.95 1.89
N GLU A 139 13.70 -20.93 1.35
CA GLU A 139 12.45 -21.26 2.08
C GLU A 139 12.47 -22.71 2.59
N ARG A 140 13.02 -23.63 1.79
CA ARG A 140 13.16 -25.06 2.13
C ARG A 140 14.13 -25.35 3.28
N TYR A 141 15.10 -24.48 3.52
CA TYR A 141 16.09 -24.64 4.61
C TYR A 141 15.74 -23.85 5.88
N SER A 142 14.53 -23.30 5.99
CA SER A 142 14.11 -22.46 7.12
C SER A 142 15.04 -21.26 7.38
N TRP A 143 15.78 -20.82 6.36
CA TRP A 143 16.49 -19.53 6.35
C TRP A 143 15.54 -18.40 5.93
N SER A 144 14.24 -18.68 5.97
CA SER A 144 13.12 -17.92 5.42
C SER A 144 12.79 -16.62 6.14
N ALA A 145 13.48 -16.30 7.24
CA ALA A 145 13.27 -15.04 7.97
C ALA A 145 13.69 -13.78 7.19
N GLY A 146 14.24 -13.89 5.96
CA GLY A 146 14.81 -12.74 5.24
C GLY A 146 14.61 -12.70 3.73
N ILE A 147 13.73 -13.51 3.14
CA ILE A 147 13.62 -13.58 1.66
C ILE A 147 12.80 -12.42 1.10
N THR A 148 11.79 -11.93 1.83
CA THR A 148 11.05 -10.73 1.44
C THR A 148 11.70 -9.53 2.06
N TYR A 149 12.45 -8.77 1.27
CA TYR A 149 12.89 -7.46 1.74
C TYR A 149 11.66 -6.59 1.95
N LYS A 150 11.38 -6.29 3.22
CA LYS A 150 10.34 -5.37 3.63
C LYS A 150 10.96 -4.44 4.65
N GLU A 151 11.48 -3.31 4.18
CA GLU A 151 11.87 -2.25 5.09
C GLU A 151 10.64 -1.67 5.76
N VAL A 152 10.70 -1.59 7.09
CA VAL A 152 9.70 -0.95 7.91
C VAL A 152 10.31 0.37 8.36
N PRO A 153 9.65 1.53 8.10
CA PRO A 153 10.14 2.80 8.59
C PRO A 153 10.24 2.81 10.11
N ASN A 154 11.13 3.65 10.63
CA ASN A 154 11.20 3.88 12.06
C ASN A 154 9.94 4.59 12.58
N GLU A 155 9.73 4.54 13.89
CA GLU A 155 8.52 5.08 14.53
C GLU A 155 8.40 6.59 14.33
N SER A 156 9.52 7.31 14.36
CA SER A 156 9.55 8.76 14.12
C SER A 156 9.14 9.14 12.70
N THR A 157 9.49 8.32 11.69
CA THR A 157 9.07 8.49 10.29
C THR A 157 7.60 8.22 10.15
N ILE A 158 7.09 7.16 10.78
CA ILE A 158 5.65 6.88 10.81
C ILE A 158 4.90 8.07 11.40
N GLN A 159 5.35 8.60 12.55
CA GLN A 159 4.72 9.75 13.18
C GLN A 159 4.74 10.97 12.27
N LYS A 160 5.88 11.30 11.66
CA LYS A 160 5.98 12.39 10.67
C LYS A 160 5.01 12.22 9.49
N LEU A 161 4.81 10.99 9.02
CA LEU A 161 3.83 10.72 7.96
C LEU A 161 2.39 10.94 8.45
N TYR A 162 2.07 10.54 9.69
CA TYR A 162 0.77 10.83 10.28
C TYR A 162 0.53 12.34 10.40
N ASP A 163 1.50 13.08 10.93
CA ASP A 163 1.45 14.54 11.07
C ASP A 163 1.26 15.21 9.69
N LEU A 164 1.96 14.73 8.66
CA LEU A 164 1.88 15.26 7.30
C LEU A 164 0.49 15.07 6.66
N TYR A 165 -0.22 13.98 6.98
CA TYR A 165 -1.56 13.72 6.44
C TYR A 165 -2.70 14.20 7.34
N GLU A 166 -2.42 14.65 8.58
CA GLU A 166 -3.45 14.93 9.58
C GLU A 166 -4.46 15.97 9.09
N GLU A 167 -3.98 17.14 8.63
CA GLU A 167 -4.84 18.23 8.18
C GLU A 167 -5.72 17.81 6.99
N ASP A 168 -5.13 17.15 5.99
CA ASP A 168 -5.84 16.68 4.80
C ASP A 168 -6.86 15.59 5.15
N ASN A 169 -6.54 14.72 6.10
CA ASN A 169 -7.44 13.67 6.54
C ASN A 169 -8.62 14.21 7.34
N GLU A 170 -8.45 15.24 8.17
CA GLU A 170 -9.59 15.86 8.86
C GLU A 170 -10.57 16.51 7.86
N LYS A 171 -10.04 17.14 6.78
CA LYS A 171 -10.86 17.62 5.67
C LYS A 171 -11.57 16.47 4.94
N LEU A 172 -10.86 15.36 4.70
CA LEU A 172 -11.43 14.16 4.10
C LEU A 172 -12.56 13.57 4.97
N PHE A 173 -12.36 13.45 6.27
CA PHE A 173 -13.37 12.87 7.17
C PHE A 173 -14.62 13.74 7.25
N SER A 174 -14.44 15.05 7.20
CA SER A 174 -15.54 16.00 7.09
C SER A 174 -16.30 15.83 5.77
N LEU A 175 -15.58 15.68 4.64
CA LEU A 175 -16.18 15.42 3.32
C LEU A 175 -16.97 14.10 3.29
N LEU A 176 -16.40 13.03 3.86
CA LEU A 176 -17.01 11.71 3.91
C LEU A 176 -18.06 11.54 5.02
N ARG A 177 -18.17 12.52 5.93
CA ARG A 177 -18.94 12.45 7.19
C ARG A 177 -18.66 11.17 7.99
N ARG A 178 -17.41 10.70 7.95
CA ARG A 178 -16.97 9.44 8.52
C ARG A 178 -15.50 9.52 8.89
N LYS A 179 -15.18 9.20 10.14
CA LYS A 179 -13.80 9.01 10.61
C LYS A 179 -13.49 7.52 10.74
N PRO A 180 -12.57 6.96 9.93
CA PRO A 180 -12.21 5.55 10.01
C PRO A 180 -11.41 5.23 11.28
N PRO A 181 -11.74 4.14 12.01
CA PRO A 181 -10.93 3.65 13.12
C PRO A 181 -9.49 3.33 12.71
N SER A 182 -9.30 2.89 11.47
CA SER A 182 -7.98 2.56 10.88
C SER A 182 -7.00 3.74 10.79
N TRP A 183 -7.45 4.97 11.02
CA TRP A 183 -6.57 6.15 11.09
C TRP A 183 -5.92 6.34 12.47
N GLN A 184 -6.51 5.87 13.57
CA GLN A 184 -6.16 6.33 14.91
C GLN A 184 -4.93 5.66 15.55
N ASN A 185 -4.21 4.78 14.85
CA ASN A 185 -3.20 3.95 15.52
C ASN A 185 -1.91 3.72 14.70
N PRO A 186 -0.83 4.48 15.00
CA PRO A 186 0.50 4.25 14.46
C PRO A 186 1.07 2.85 14.77
N ALA A 187 0.70 2.26 15.91
CA ALA A 187 1.19 0.93 16.33
C ALA A 187 0.69 -0.20 15.41
N THR A 188 -0.42 0.00 14.68
CA THR A 188 -0.96 -0.98 13.73
C THR A 188 -0.06 -1.21 12.51
N VAL A 189 0.84 -0.25 12.21
CA VAL A 189 1.82 -0.36 11.12
C VAL A 189 2.78 -1.53 11.40
N TYR A 190 3.14 -1.74 12.66
CA TYR A 190 4.02 -2.82 13.09
C TYR A 190 3.31 -4.18 13.20
N ALA A 191 2.02 -4.18 13.57
CA ALA A 191 1.23 -5.42 13.71
C ALA A 191 0.94 -6.11 12.36
N THR A 192 0.96 -5.37 11.25
CA THR A 192 0.81 -5.93 9.89
C THR A 192 2.16 -6.23 9.21
N ALA A 193 3.27 -6.09 9.95
CA ALA A 193 4.63 -6.38 9.50
C ALA A 193 5.14 -7.78 9.88
N CYS A 194 4.50 -8.46 10.85
CA CYS A 194 4.81 -9.83 11.26
C CYS A 194 4.02 -10.89 10.50
#